data_AF-A0A2P4YP99-F1
#
_entry.id   AF-A0A2P4YP99-F1
#
_cell.length_a   1.000
_cell.length_b   1.000
_cell.length_c   1.000
_cell.angle_alpha   90.00
_cell.angle_beta   90.00
_cell.angle_gamma   90.00
#
_symmetry.space_group_name_H-M   'P 1'
#
loop_
_entity.id
_entity.type
_entity.pdbx_description
1 polymer ?
#
loop_
_entity_poly.entity_id
_entity_poly.type
_entity_poly.pdbx_seq_one_letter_code
_entity_poly.pdbx_strand_id
1 'polypeptide(L)'
;MDLAVKFEDFDSTESFLGLGKDKYDLILGMPWLEKHEPWIDWRGEAIGASRPAVSDRALMSNVPTSVRDWGARDGRQGAYAPEEELGVTDSN
;
A
#
# COMPACT_ATOMS: atom_id res chain seq x y z
N MET A 1 -7.10 6.30 -15.55
CA MET A 1 -7.94 7.52 -15.62
C MET A 1 -7.21 8.60 -14.86
N ASP A 2 -7.10 9.79 -15.45
CA ASP A 2 -6.48 10.92 -14.77
C ASP A 2 -7.50 11.62 -13.89
N LEU A 3 -7.17 11.82 -12.61
CA LEU A 3 -8.01 12.47 -11.63
C LEU A 3 -7.26 13.63 -11.01
N ALA A 4 -7.93 14.77 -10.89
CA ALA A 4 -7.44 15.88 -10.08
C ALA A 4 -7.69 15.54 -8.60
N VAL A 5 -6.62 15.45 -7.82
CA VAL A 5 -6.65 15.18 -6.39
C VAL A 5 -6.13 16.42 -5.68
N LYS A 6 -6.97 16.99 -4.82
CA LYS A 6 -6.61 18.10 -3.95
C LYS A 6 -6.83 17.72 -2.48
N PHE A 7 -5.77 17.75 -1.69
CA PHE A 7 -5.79 17.45 -0.26
C PHE A 7 -4.78 18.33 0.47
N GLU A 8 -5.22 19.12 1.44
CA GLU A 8 -4.41 20.18 2.08
C GLU A 8 -3.67 21.03 1.03
N ASP A 9 -2.33 21.00 1.06
CA ASP A 9 -1.43 21.71 0.16
C ASP A 9 -1.06 20.90 -1.09
N PHE A 10 -1.50 19.65 -1.20
CA PHE A 10 -1.31 18.84 -2.41
C PHE A 10 -2.39 19.17 -3.43
N ASP A 11 -1.96 19.62 -4.61
CA ASP A 11 -2.82 19.79 -5.78
C ASP A 11 -2.14 19.12 -6.98
N SER A 12 -2.68 17.99 -7.42
CA SER A 12 -2.04 17.17 -8.45
C SER A 12 -3.04 16.48 -9.36
N THR A 13 -2.65 16.27 -10.61
CA THR A 13 -3.35 15.35 -11.52
C THR A 13 -2.57 14.06 -11.62
N GLU A 14 -3.22 12.95 -11.30
CA GLU A 14 -2.60 11.63 -11.16
C GLU A 14 -3.40 10.58 -11.92
N SER A 15 -2.68 9.61 -12.50
CA SER A 15 -3.30 8.49 -13.20
C SER A 15 -3.64 7.37 -12.21
N PHE A 16 -4.93 7.07 -12.06
CA PHE A 16 -5.42 6.00 -11.20
C PHE A 16 -5.95 4.79 -11.99
N LEU A 17 -5.91 3.63 -11.32
CA LEU A 17 -6.55 2.40 -11.75
C LEU A 17 -7.94 2.31 -11.12
N GLY A 18 -8.97 2.07 -11.92
CA GLY A 18 -10.33 1.83 -11.43
C GLY A 18 -10.45 0.42 -10.86
N LEU A 19 -10.78 0.31 -9.58
CA LEU A 19 -11.06 -0.97 -8.93
C LEU A 19 -12.58 -1.07 -8.69
N GLY A 20 -13.19 -2.21 -9.05
CA GLY A 20 -14.62 -2.46 -8.84
C GLY A 20 -14.99 -2.78 -7.39
N LYS A 21 -14.45 -2.03 -6.42
CA LYS A 21 -14.71 -2.22 -4.98
C LYS A 21 -15.27 -0.92 -4.40
N ASP A 22 -16.22 -1.07 -3.48
CA ASP A 22 -17.10 -0.03 -2.93
C ASP A 22 -16.62 0.57 -1.59
N LYS A 23 -15.53 0.06 -1.03
CA LYS A 23 -15.10 0.44 0.33
C LYS A 23 -14.34 1.76 0.42
N TYR A 24 -13.62 2.15 -0.64
CA TYR A 24 -12.79 3.34 -0.64
C TYR A 24 -12.97 4.08 -1.97
N ASP A 25 -13.15 5.40 -1.89
CA ASP A 25 -13.26 6.25 -3.07
C ASP A 25 -11.91 6.41 -3.80
N LEU A 26 -10.80 6.43 -3.03
CA LEU A 26 -9.44 6.60 -3.55
C LEU A 26 -8.42 5.87 -2.67
N ILE A 27 -7.44 5.24 -3.30
CA ILE A 27 -6.28 4.65 -2.62
C ILE A 27 -5.03 5.30 -3.20
N LEU A 28 -4.26 5.96 -2.35
CA LEU A 28 -2.96 6.54 -2.72
C LEU A 28 -1.90 5.46 -2.60
N GLY A 29 -1.32 5.08 -3.74
CA GLY A 29 -0.28 4.06 -3.80
C GLY A 29 1.13 4.64 -3.61
N MET A 30 2.12 3.73 -3.64
CA MET A 30 3.54 4.10 -3.57
C MET A 30 3.95 5.19 -4.58
N PRO A 31 3.53 5.17 -5.87
CA PRO A 31 3.94 6.20 -6.82
C PRO A 31 3.53 7.63 -6.40
N TRP A 32 2.37 7.76 -5.76
CA TRP A 32 1.91 9.05 -5.24
C TRP A 32 2.75 9.49 -4.04
N LEU A 33 3.02 8.57 -3.11
CA LEU A 33 3.84 8.83 -1.93
C LEU A 33 5.29 9.20 -2.30
N GLU A 34 5.88 8.54 -3.30
CA GLU A 34 7.23 8.83 -3.78
C GLU A 34 7.32 10.20 -4.47
N LYS A 35 6.28 10.60 -5.20
CA LYS A 35 6.28 11.88 -5.93
C LYS A 35 6.08 13.08 -5.02
N HIS A 36 5.21 12.94 -4.02
CA HIS A 36 4.80 14.04 -3.15
C HIS A 36 5.50 14.05 -1.79
N GLU A 37 6.24 12.98 -1.47
CA GLU A 37 7.02 12.79 -0.23
C GLU A 37 6.32 13.32 1.03
N PRO A 38 5.04 12.93 1.28
CA PRO A 38 4.28 13.49 2.38
C PRO A 38 4.88 13.08 3.73
N TRP A 39 4.74 13.97 4.70
CA TRP A 39 4.96 13.62 6.10
C TRP A 39 3.79 12.79 6.61
N ILE A 40 4.08 11.63 7.23
CA ILE A 40 3.07 10.76 7.85
C ILE A 40 3.36 10.66 9.35
N ASP A 41 2.47 11.22 10.16
CA ASP A 41 2.45 11.04 11.60
C ASP A 41 1.68 9.77 11.97
N TRP A 42 2.40 8.71 12.29
CA TRP A 42 1.78 7.47 12.76
C TRP A 42 1.13 7.60 14.15
N ARG A 43 1.59 8.53 14.99
CA ARG A 43 1.08 8.70 16.36
C ARG A 43 -0.06 9.69 16.42
N GLY A 44 0.02 10.74 15.63
CA GLY A 44 -1.03 11.75 15.46
C GLY A 44 -2.06 11.40 14.39
N GLU A 45 -1.89 10.28 13.68
CA GLU A 45 -2.76 9.82 12.58
C GLU A 45 -2.99 10.91 11.52
N ALA A 46 -1.95 11.67 11.22
CA ALA A 46 -2.00 12.82 10.33
C ALA A 46 -1.07 12.64 9.13
N ILE A 47 -1.44 13.24 8.00
CA ILE A 47 -0.61 13.32 6.79
C ILE A 47 -0.60 14.77 6.35
N GLY A 48 0.57 15.28 5.93
CA GLY A 48 0.68 16.67 5.48
C GLY A 48 1.87 16.92 4.56
N ALA A 49 1.89 18.09 3.94
CA ALA A 49 2.90 18.46 2.94
C ALA A 49 4.27 18.82 3.52
N SER A 50 4.34 19.15 4.81
CA SER A 50 5.60 19.52 5.45
C SER A 50 5.65 19.08 6.92
N ARG A 51 6.85 18.68 7.39
CA ARG A 51 7.07 18.34 8.80
C ARG A 51 6.88 19.59 9.67
N PRO A 52 6.10 19.54 10.75
CA PRO A 52 6.05 20.62 11.73
C PRO A 52 7.45 20.87 12.32
N ALA A 53 7.81 22.13 12.54
CA ALA A 53 9.13 22.55 13.05
C ALA A 53 9.52 21.97 14.43
N VAL A 54 8.61 21.25 15.11
CA VAL A 54 8.73 20.81 16.51
C VAL A 54 8.94 19.29 16.66
N SER A 55 8.88 18.50 15.59
CA SER A 55 9.11 17.04 15.66
C SER A 55 10.58 16.67 15.52
N ASP A 56 11.36 16.97 16.57
CA ASP A 56 12.80 16.68 16.67
C ASP A 56 13.16 15.68 17.80
N ARG A 57 12.18 15.08 18.48
CA ARG A 57 12.45 14.14 19.59
C ARG A 57 12.42 12.65 19.23
N ALA A 58 12.20 12.30 17.97
CA ALA A 58 12.22 10.89 17.53
C ALA A 58 12.60 10.77 16.05
N LEU A 59 13.78 11.26 15.68
CA LEU A 59 14.38 10.91 14.39
C LEU A 59 14.82 9.44 14.42
N MET A 60 13.88 8.51 14.23
CA MET A 60 14.22 7.19 13.70
C MET A 60 14.22 7.35 12.18
N SER A 61 15.38 7.62 11.61
CA SER A 61 15.56 7.52 10.16
C SER A 61 15.46 6.05 9.78
N ASN A 62 14.32 5.64 9.24
CA ASN A 62 14.30 4.49 8.34
C ASN A 62 14.75 4.99 6.98
N VAL A 63 16.08 5.12 6.81
CA VAL A 63 16.69 5.12 5.47
C VAL A 63 16.00 3.98 4.71
N PRO A 64 15.29 4.25 3.59
CA PRO A 64 14.76 3.17 2.79
C PRO A 64 15.98 2.42 2.26
N THR A 65 16.23 1.22 2.78
CA THR A 65 17.18 0.31 2.15
C THR A 65 16.58 -0.03 0.80
N SER A 66 16.92 0.75 -0.21
CA SER A 66 16.47 0.52 -1.57
C SER A 66 16.84 -0.89 -1.97
N VAL A 67 15.84 -1.69 -2.37
CA VAL A 67 15.89 -2.65 -3.48
C VAL A 67 17.28 -3.24 -3.75
N ARG A 68 17.74 -4.17 -2.90
CA ARG A 68 18.91 -5.03 -3.19
C ARG A 68 18.79 -6.41 -2.51
N ASP A 69 17.67 -7.12 -2.69
CA ASP A 69 17.67 -8.59 -2.47
C ASP A 69 16.58 -9.38 -3.21
N TRP A 70 15.89 -8.82 -4.21
CA TRP A 70 14.95 -9.63 -5.02
C TRP A 70 15.63 -10.46 -6.12
N GLY A 71 16.96 -10.57 -6.07
CA GLY A 71 17.73 -11.44 -6.94
C GLY A 71 18.03 -12.77 -6.22
N ALA A 72 17.43 -13.85 -6.73
CA ALA A 72 17.65 -15.26 -6.38
C ALA A 72 16.79 -15.85 -5.25
N ARG A 73 15.52 -16.14 -5.57
CA ARG A 73 14.88 -17.37 -5.07
C ARG A 73 14.48 -18.24 -6.25
N ASP A 74 15.48 -18.98 -6.73
CA ASP A 74 15.24 -20.20 -7.50
C ASP A 74 14.57 -21.24 -6.60
N GLY A 75 13.61 -21.96 -7.17
CA GLY A 75 13.23 -23.28 -6.67
C GLY A 75 11.89 -23.41 -5.95
N ARG A 76 10.90 -23.86 -6.74
CA ARG A 76 9.85 -24.85 -6.42
C ARG A 76 8.47 -24.31 -6.00
N GLN A 77 7.56 -24.37 -6.99
CA GLN A 77 6.10 -24.38 -6.84
C GLN A 77 5.66 -25.40 -5.77
N GLY A 78 5.01 -24.91 -4.72
CA GLY A 78 4.20 -25.73 -3.82
C GLY A 78 2.76 -25.73 -4.33
N ALA A 79 2.23 -26.91 -4.64
CA ALA A 79 0.87 -27.12 -5.11
C ALA A 79 -0.17 -26.68 -4.06
N TYR A 80 -1.21 -25.97 -4.49
CA TYR A 80 -2.45 -25.85 -3.74
C TYR A 80 -3.39 -26.96 -4.22
N ALA A 81 -3.64 -27.95 -3.36
CA ALA A 81 -4.68 -28.94 -3.57
C ALA A 81 -5.95 -28.46 -2.86
N PRO A 82 -7.08 -28.25 -3.55
CA PRO A 82 -8.36 -27.99 -2.90
C PRO A 82 -8.94 -29.29 -2.35
N GLU A 83 -9.45 -29.21 -1.12
CA GLU A 83 -10.08 -30.31 -0.39
C GLU A 83 -11.38 -30.73 -1.10
N GLU A 84 -11.41 -31.94 -1.65
CA GLU A 84 -12.64 -32.56 -2.14
C GLU A 84 -13.44 -33.14 -0.96
N GLU A 85 -14.43 -32.36 -0.51
CA GLU A 85 -15.51 -32.78 0.38
C GLU A 85 -16.34 -33.87 -0.32
N LEU A 86 -15.97 -35.13 -0.10
CA LEU A 86 -16.73 -36.28 -0.57
C LEU A 86 -17.89 -36.59 0.40
N GLY A 87 -19.09 -36.23 -0.06
CA GLY A 87 -20.35 -36.52 0.60
C GLY A 87 -20.54 -38.01 0.90
N VAL A 88 -20.98 -38.27 2.13
CA VAL A 88 -21.52 -39.55 2.61
C VAL A 88 -22.62 -40.03 1.68
N THR A 89 -22.49 -41.26 1.18
CA THR A 89 -23.65 -42.06 0.81
C THR A 89 -23.67 -43.26 1.75
N ASP A 90 -24.77 -43.35 2.50
CA ASP A 90 -25.13 -44.56 3.22
C ASP A 90 -26.42 -45.11 2.61
N SER A 91 -26.54 -46.42 2.72
CA SER A 91 -27.75 -47.25 2.57
C SER A 91 -28.08 -47.89 1.22
N ASN A 92 -27.67 -49.17 1.16
CA ASN A 92 -28.36 -50.41 0.76
C ASN A 92 -29.01 -50.51 -0.62
#